data_AF-A0A554KQL8-F1
#
_entry.id   AF-A0A554KQL8-F1
#
_cell.length_a   1.000
_cell.length_b   1.000
_cell.length_c   1.000
_cell.angle_alpha   90.00
_cell.angle_beta   90.00
_cell.angle_gamma   90.00
#
_symmetry.space_group_name_H-M   'P 1'
#
loop_
_entity.id
_entity.type
_entity.pdbx_description
1 polymer ?
#
loop_
_entity_poly.entity_id
_entity_poly.type
_entity_poly.pdbx_seq_one_letter_code
_entity_poly.pdbx_strand_id
1 'polypeptide(L)'
;VDIDFTAKMEEQLDNVAHGKEKWQQLIGDFYTPFAKNLEEKYLVVQKETKDEMTDEKCEKCGKPMMIKYGRFGKFMACSGFPDCKTTKAIAKEPPKMIGMKCPKCLEGDVIEKRVTRGRARGKIFWGCNKYPKCDFASWTNPLNPPAEGEAGAAPAGGVVKEEKEEEKDDAPQEDEEKNPES
;
A
#
# COMPACT_ATOMS: atom_id res chain seq x y z
N VAL A 1 -27.20 1.37 -0.87
CA VAL A 1 -27.68 1.86 0.45
C VAL A 1 -28.62 3.01 0.16
N ASP A 2 -29.77 3.04 0.82
CA ASP A 2 -30.83 4.03 0.59
C ASP A 2 -30.64 5.26 1.51
N ILE A 3 -30.62 6.44 0.91
CA ILE A 3 -30.37 7.71 1.60
C ILE A 3 -31.63 8.17 2.35
N ASP A 4 -32.81 7.96 1.77
CA ASP A 4 -34.09 8.38 2.36
C ASP A 4 -34.41 7.57 3.62
N PHE A 5 -34.04 6.28 3.60
CA PHE A 5 -34.12 5.41 4.77
C PHE A 5 -33.23 5.93 5.92
N THR A 6 -32.01 6.37 5.61
CA THR A 6 -31.07 6.88 6.60
C THR A 6 -31.59 8.18 7.21
N ALA A 7 -32.09 9.11 6.37
CA ALA A 7 -32.67 10.37 6.84
C ALA A 7 -33.88 10.17 7.77
N LYS A 8 -34.78 9.24 7.41
CA LYS A 8 -35.95 8.91 8.23
C LYS A 8 -35.57 8.33 9.59
N MET A 9 -34.56 7.45 9.64
CA MET A 9 -34.11 6.86 10.90
C MET A 9 -33.54 7.92 11.85
N GLU A 10 -32.72 8.85 11.35
CA GLU A 10 -32.16 9.94 12.15
C GLU A 10 -33.29 10.82 12.74
N GLU A 11 -34.30 11.18 11.95
CA GLU A 11 -35.45 11.96 12.44
C GLU A 11 -36.23 11.23 13.56
N GLN A 12 -36.40 9.90 13.43
CA GLN A 12 -37.06 9.09 14.46
C GLN A 12 -36.21 9.00 15.74
N LEU A 13 -34.89 8.91 15.62
CA LEU A 13 -33.98 8.95 16.77
C LEU A 13 -33.99 10.31 17.48
N ASP A 14 -34.09 11.40 16.73
CA ASP A 14 -34.27 12.75 17.28
C ASP A 14 -35.60 12.88 18.02
N ASN A 15 -36.68 12.28 17.53
CA ASN A 15 -37.98 12.28 18.20
C ASN A 15 -37.95 11.50 19.52
N VAL A 16 -37.21 10.40 19.58
CA VAL A 16 -36.94 9.67 20.83
C VAL A 16 -36.14 10.53 21.81
N ALA A 17 -35.12 11.26 21.35
CA ALA A 17 -34.32 12.15 22.19
C ALA A 17 -35.16 13.28 22.80
N HIS A 18 -36.11 13.82 22.04
CA HIS A 18 -37.07 14.81 22.52
C HIS A 18 -38.25 14.22 23.32
N GLY A 19 -38.27 12.90 23.55
CA GLY A 19 -39.31 12.22 24.33
C GLY A 19 -40.67 12.11 23.62
N LYS A 20 -40.73 12.37 22.31
CA LYS A 20 -41.96 12.28 21.50
C LYS A 20 -42.33 10.83 21.17
N GLU A 21 -41.35 9.92 21.19
CA GLU A 21 -41.52 8.51 20.85
C GLU A 21 -40.79 7.59 21.85
N LYS A 22 -41.23 6.33 21.94
CA LYS A 22 -40.59 5.30 22.77
C LYS A 22 -39.58 4.51 21.95
N TRP A 23 -38.31 4.56 22.36
CA TRP A 23 -37.20 3.87 21.68
C TRP A 23 -37.42 2.35 21.50
N GLN A 24 -38.08 1.69 22.45
CA GLN A 24 -38.35 0.25 22.38
C GLN A 24 -39.26 -0.12 21.19
N GLN A 25 -40.23 0.75 20.87
CA GLN A 25 -41.14 0.55 19.74
C GLN A 25 -40.39 0.74 18.42
N LEU A 26 -39.63 1.84 18.30
CA LEU A 26 -38.80 2.13 17.14
C LEU A 26 -37.82 0.99 16.80
N ILE A 27 -37.09 0.49 17.79
CA ILE A 27 -36.13 -0.61 17.59
C ILE A 27 -36.84 -1.92 17.23
N GLY A 28 -37.98 -2.20 17.88
CA GLY A 28 -38.80 -3.38 17.56
C GLY A 28 -39.31 -3.37 16.13
N ASP A 29 -39.84 -2.23 15.69
CA ASP A 29 -40.40 -2.02 14.34
C ASP A 29 -39.32 -2.11 13.27
N PHE A 30 -38.08 -1.66 13.56
CA PHE A 30 -36.96 -1.80 12.65
C PHE A 30 -36.38 -3.22 12.61
N TYR A 31 -36.12 -3.81 13.78
CA TYR A 31 -35.34 -5.05 13.85
C TYR A 31 -36.14 -6.29 13.44
N THR A 32 -37.44 -6.34 13.74
CA THR A 32 -38.30 -7.48 13.40
C THR A 32 -38.34 -7.80 11.90
N PRO A 33 -38.60 -6.85 10.99
CA PRO A 33 -38.53 -7.11 9.55
C PRO A 33 -37.09 -7.33 9.06
N PHE A 34 -36.12 -6.63 9.64
CA PHE A 34 -34.71 -6.77 9.26
C PHE A 34 -34.17 -8.18 9.55
N ALA A 35 -34.49 -8.76 10.71
CA ALA A 35 -34.06 -10.11 11.08
C ALA A 35 -34.60 -11.16 10.10
N LYS A 36 -35.89 -11.07 9.72
CA LYS A 36 -36.49 -11.94 8.71
C LYS A 36 -35.79 -11.83 7.36
N ASN A 37 -35.52 -10.60 6.92
CA ASN A 37 -34.82 -10.35 5.66
C ASN A 37 -33.37 -10.89 5.69
N LEU A 38 -32.69 -10.78 6.83
CA LEU A 38 -31.35 -11.34 7.00
C LEU A 38 -31.36 -12.86 6.89
N GLU A 39 -32.25 -13.54 7.64
CA GLU A 39 -32.39 -15.00 7.61
C GLU A 39 -32.65 -15.51 6.19
N GLU A 40 -33.56 -14.88 5.47
CA GLU A 40 -33.84 -15.20 4.07
C GLU A 40 -32.60 -15.00 3.18
N LYS A 41 -31.90 -13.87 3.32
CA LYS A 41 -30.71 -13.58 2.52
C LYS A 41 -29.55 -14.53 2.81
N TYR A 42 -29.37 -14.99 4.05
CA TYR A 42 -28.34 -15.99 4.38
C TYR A 42 -28.57 -17.33 3.67
N LEU A 43 -29.83 -17.72 3.46
CA LEU A 43 -30.17 -18.98 2.80
C LEU A 43 -30.06 -18.88 1.27
N VAL A 44 -30.43 -17.72 0.70
CA VAL A 44 -30.56 -17.55 -0.75
C VAL A 44 -29.26 -17.06 -1.41
N VAL A 45 -28.46 -16.24 -0.73
CA VAL A 45 -27.30 -15.60 -1.34
C VAL A 45 -26.10 -16.57 -1.33
N GLN A 46 -25.82 -17.14 -2.50
CA GLN A 46 -24.50 -17.72 -2.74
C GLN A 46 -23.46 -16.60 -2.74
N LYS A 47 -22.37 -16.80 -2.00
CA LYS A 47 -21.27 -15.83 -1.94
C LYS A 47 -20.60 -15.74 -3.31
N GLU A 48 -21.03 -14.78 -4.13
CA GLU A 48 -20.36 -14.44 -5.39
C GLU A 48 -18.98 -13.83 -5.07
N THR A 49 -17.99 -14.69 -4.86
CA THR A 49 -16.60 -14.27 -4.88
C THR A 49 -16.22 -14.01 -6.33
N LYS A 50 -15.98 -12.74 -6.68
CA LYS A 50 -15.39 -12.30 -7.96
C LYS A 50 -13.92 -12.75 -8.02
N ASP A 51 -13.72 -14.05 -8.04
CA ASP A 51 -12.42 -14.69 -8.05
C ASP A 51 -12.00 -14.89 -9.51
N GLU A 52 -11.08 -14.04 -9.98
CA GLU A 52 -10.55 -14.09 -11.34
C GLU A 52 -9.28 -14.95 -11.35
N MET A 53 -9.23 -16.00 -12.18
CA MET A 53 -8.01 -16.81 -12.35
C MET A 53 -6.97 -16.03 -13.17
N THR A 54 -5.69 -16.15 -12.82
CA THR A 54 -4.58 -15.55 -13.57
C THR A 54 -3.70 -16.62 -14.20
N ASP A 55 -2.96 -16.24 -15.24
CA ASP A 55 -1.99 -17.13 -15.92
C ASP A 55 -0.68 -17.30 -15.13
N GLU A 56 -0.51 -16.58 -14.01
CA GLU A 56 0.69 -16.64 -13.18
C GLU A 56 0.70 -17.90 -12.31
N LYS A 57 1.81 -18.65 -12.35
CA LYS A 57 2.02 -19.83 -11.51
C LYS A 57 2.64 -19.45 -10.17
N CYS A 58 2.17 -20.09 -9.11
CA CYS A 58 2.74 -19.95 -7.78
C CYS A 58 4.18 -20.50 -7.73
N GLU A 59 5.14 -19.68 -7.30
CA GLU A 59 6.56 -20.05 -7.18
C GLU A 59 6.82 -21.24 -6.25
N LYS A 60 5.93 -21.51 -5.28
CA LYS A 60 6.12 -22.59 -4.30
C LYS A 60 5.55 -23.94 -4.70
N CYS A 61 4.48 -23.96 -5.49
CA CYS A 61 3.73 -25.20 -5.78
C CYS A 61 3.34 -25.39 -7.25
N GLY A 62 3.64 -24.42 -8.11
CA GLY A 62 3.35 -24.49 -9.55
C GLY A 62 1.86 -24.37 -9.93
N LYS A 63 0.93 -24.36 -8.97
CA LYS A 63 -0.50 -24.15 -9.20
C LYS A 63 -0.80 -22.71 -9.66
N PRO A 64 -1.87 -22.48 -10.44
CA PRO A 64 -2.23 -21.13 -10.89
C PRO A 64 -2.61 -20.23 -9.71
N MET A 65 -2.39 -18.93 -9.87
CA MET A 65 -2.81 -17.91 -8.92
C MET A 65 -4.21 -17.38 -9.30
N MET A 66 -4.90 -16.80 -8.32
CA MET A 66 -6.23 -16.22 -8.49
C MET A 66 -6.31 -14.88 -7.74
N ILE A 67 -7.02 -13.90 -8.31
CA ILE A 67 -7.23 -12.58 -7.72
C ILE A 67 -8.36 -12.68 -6.71
N LYS A 68 -8.06 -12.33 -5.46
CA LYS A 68 -9.03 -12.22 -4.36
C LYS A 68 -9.09 -10.80 -3.84
N TYR A 69 -10.22 -10.46 -3.22
CA TYR A 69 -10.44 -9.17 -2.58
C TYR A 69 -10.31 -9.33 -1.07
N GLY A 70 -9.36 -8.62 -0.46
CA GLY A 70 -9.17 -8.56 0.98
C GLY A 70 -9.37 -7.14 1.52
N ARG A 71 -9.20 -6.96 2.84
CA ARG A 71 -9.28 -5.65 3.51
C ARG A 71 -8.41 -4.57 2.86
N PHE A 72 -7.25 -4.96 2.32
CA PHE A 72 -6.28 -4.02 1.73
C PHE A 72 -6.45 -3.82 0.23
N GLY A 73 -7.40 -4.50 -0.42
CA GLY A 73 -7.66 -4.45 -1.86
C GLY A 73 -7.46 -5.81 -2.53
N LYS A 74 -7.27 -5.78 -3.86
CA LYS A 74 -7.01 -6.97 -4.67
C LYS A 74 -5.62 -7.55 -4.38
N PHE A 75 -5.52 -8.87 -4.30
CA PHE A 75 -4.26 -9.59 -4.16
C PHE A 75 -4.32 -10.92 -4.90
N MET A 76 -3.19 -11.44 -5.36
CA MET A 76 -3.12 -12.77 -5.94
C MET A 76 -2.88 -13.80 -4.83
N ALA A 77 -3.74 -14.81 -4.74
CA ALA A 77 -3.61 -15.94 -3.85
C ALA A 77 -3.35 -17.21 -4.66
N CYS A 78 -2.58 -18.14 -4.11
CA CYS A 78 -2.47 -19.47 -4.72
C CYS A 78 -3.83 -20.20 -4.70
N SER A 79 -4.22 -20.81 -5.82
CA SER A 79 -5.43 -21.64 -5.92
C SER A 79 -5.41 -22.86 -5.00
N GLY A 80 -4.22 -23.37 -4.67
CA GLY A 80 -4.01 -24.50 -3.76
C GLY A 80 -4.16 -24.19 -2.26
N PHE A 81 -4.89 -23.16 -1.86
CA PHE A 81 -5.22 -22.92 -0.45
C PHE A 81 -6.21 -24.01 0.03
N PRO A 82 -6.06 -24.61 1.24
CA PRO A 82 -5.22 -24.20 2.37
C PRO A 82 -3.76 -24.69 2.36
N ASP A 83 -3.41 -25.63 1.48
CA ASP A 83 -2.08 -26.28 1.45
C ASP A 83 -0.95 -25.31 1.09
N CYS A 84 -1.23 -24.34 0.21
CA CYS A 84 -0.29 -23.29 -0.17
C CYS A 84 -0.83 -21.90 0.19
N LYS A 85 -0.23 -21.27 1.21
CA LYS A 85 -0.59 -19.93 1.72
C LYS A 85 0.15 -18.78 1.02
N THR A 86 0.68 -19.02 -0.18
CA THR A 86 1.41 -17.98 -0.93
C THR A 86 0.45 -16.92 -1.44
N THR A 87 0.76 -15.66 -1.15
CA THR A 87 0.02 -14.49 -1.62
C THR A 87 0.98 -13.46 -2.18
N LYS A 88 0.62 -12.82 -3.29
CA LYS A 88 1.34 -11.69 -3.89
C LYS A 88 0.44 -10.46 -3.91
N ALA A 89 0.99 -9.31 -3.52
CA ALA A 89 0.27 -8.05 -3.59
C ALA A 89 0.21 -7.59 -5.06
N ILE A 90 -0.98 -7.25 -5.54
CA ILE A 90 -1.14 -6.57 -6.83
C ILE A 90 -0.92 -5.09 -6.55
N ALA A 91 0.10 -4.49 -7.17
CA ALA A 91 0.29 -3.04 -7.09
C ALA A 91 -0.98 -2.36 -7.63
N LYS A 92 -1.57 -1.44 -6.85
CA LYS A 92 -2.91 -0.91 -7.13
C LYS A 92 -3.02 -0.24 -8.48
N GLU A 93 -1.92 0.29 -9.02
CA GLU A 93 -1.81 0.80 -10.37
C GLU A 93 -0.35 0.63 -10.83
N PRO A 94 -0.07 0.37 -12.12
CA PRO A 94 1.28 0.49 -12.63
C PRO A 94 1.79 1.92 -12.37
N PRO A 95 3.07 2.09 -12.00
CA PRO A 95 3.61 3.42 -11.72
C PRO A 95 3.42 4.32 -12.95
N LYS A 96 2.79 5.48 -12.76
CA LYS A 96 2.51 6.42 -13.84
C LYS A 96 3.83 6.95 -14.39
N MET A 97 4.14 6.56 -15.62
CA MET A 97 5.28 7.09 -16.37
C MET A 97 4.93 8.49 -16.85
N ILE A 98 5.81 9.45 -16.59
CA ILE A 98 5.66 10.84 -17.08
C ILE A 98 6.21 11.02 -18.50
N GLY A 99 6.82 9.98 -19.08
CA GLY A 99 7.34 10.03 -20.45
C GLY A 99 8.67 10.78 -20.59
N MET A 100 9.37 11.10 -19.50
CA MET A 100 10.71 11.67 -19.54
C MET A 100 11.78 10.63 -19.23
N LYS A 101 12.91 10.72 -19.92
CA LYS A 101 14.11 9.97 -19.58
C LYS A 101 14.73 10.52 -18.30
N CYS A 102 15.29 9.61 -17.50
CA CYS A 102 15.94 9.94 -16.24
C CYS A 102 17.18 10.79 -16.53
N PRO A 103 17.31 12.00 -15.95
CA PRO A 103 18.45 12.88 -16.23
C PRO A 103 19.78 12.35 -15.66
N LYS A 104 19.73 11.43 -14.68
CA LYS A 104 20.94 10.86 -14.06
C LYS A 104 21.52 9.68 -14.86
N CYS A 105 20.68 8.82 -15.42
CA CYS A 105 21.12 7.60 -16.11
C CYS A 105 20.78 7.54 -17.60
N LEU A 106 20.00 8.49 -18.13
CA LEU A 106 19.55 8.67 -19.52
C LEU A 106 18.75 7.50 -20.14
N GLU A 107 18.84 6.31 -19.58
CA GLU A 107 18.20 5.12 -20.10
C GLU A 107 16.90 4.77 -19.35
N GLY A 108 16.78 5.17 -18.08
CA GLY A 108 15.60 4.89 -17.25
C GLY A 108 14.47 5.87 -17.52
N ASP A 109 13.25 5.50 -17.15
CA ASP A 109 12.09 6.38 -17.23
C ASP A 109 11.75 6.89 -15.83
N VAL A 110 11.38 8.16 -15.73
CA VAL A 110 10.95 8.74 -14.46
C VAL A 110 9.48 8.37 -14.23
N ILE A 111 9.20 7.93 -13.01
CA ILE A 111 7.87 7.51 -12.57
C ILE A 111 7.41 8.32 -11.36
N GLU A 112 6.12 8.62 -11.34
CA GLU A 112 5.45 9.25 -10.20
C GLU A 112 5.20 8.20 -9.11
N LYS A 113 5.66 8.46 -7.89
CA LYS A 113 5.45 7.60 -6.72
C LYS A 113 4.89 8.39 -5.56
N ARG A 114 3.93 7.81 -4.85
CA ARG A 114 3.44 8.33 -3.58
C ARG A 114 4.20 7.69 -2.42
N VAL A 115 4.68 8.51 -1.50
CA VAL A 115 5.33 8.03 -0.29
C VAL A 115 4.28 7.40 0.63
N THR A 116 4.47 6.12 0.94
CA THR A 116 3.56 5.35 1.80
C THR A 116 4.03 5.28 3.25
N ARG A 117 5.30 5.59 3.55
CA ARG A 117 5.91 5.43 4.88
C ARG A 117 6.78 6.64 5.25
N GLY A 118 6.94 6.89 6.55
CA GLY A 118 7.82 7.96 7.07
C GLY A 118 7.19 9.36 7.11
N ARG A 119 7.98 10.38 7.46
CA ARG A 119 7.52 11.78 7.66
C ARG A 119 6.94 12.43 6.40
N ALA A 120 7.32 11.96 5.22
CA ALA A 120 6.82 12.47 3.94
C ALA A 120 5.59 11.69 3.42
N ARG A 121 4.92 10.88 4.26
CA ARG A 121 3.74 10.09 3.89
C ARG A 121 2.69 10.97 3.19
N GLY A 122 2.19 10.47 2.06
CA GLY A 122 1.19 11.15 1.25
C GLY A 122 1.77 12.09 0.19
N LYS A 123 3.02 12.56 0.35
CA LYS A 123 3.69 13.38 -0.67
C LYS A 123 4.04 12.54 -1.91
N ILE A 124 4.08 13.21 -3.06
CA ILE A 124 4.46 12.62 -4.34
C ILE A 124 5.93 12.97 -4.59
N PHE A 125 6.67 12.00 -5.13
CA PHE A 125 8.02 12.21 -5.63
C PHE A 125 8.17 11.52 -6.99
N TRP A 126 9.08 12.03 -7.81
CA TRP A 126 9.40 11.49 -9.12
C TRP A 126 10.74 10.79 -9.04
N GLY A 127 10.77 9.49 -9.30
CA GLY A 127 11.98 8.68 -9.18
C GLY A 127 12.24 7.82 -10.41
N CYS A 128 13.49 7.39 -10.61
CA CYS A 128 13.82 6.48 -11.70
C CYS A 128 13.19 5.08 -11.50
N ASN A 129 12.71 4.47 -12.59
CA ASN A 129 12.21 3.09 -12.57
C ASN A 129 13.30 2.03 -12.32
N LYS A 130 14.56 2.35 -12.62
CA LYS A 130 15.72 1.45 -12.44
C LYS A 130 16.33 1.40 -11.04
N TYR A 131 15.62 1.86 -10.01
CA TYR A 131 16.07 1.67 -8.62
C TYR A 131 16.22 0.16 -8.31
N PRO A 132 17.33 -0.30 -7.69
CA PRO A 132 18.38 0.47 -7.01
C PRO A 132 19.60 0.85 -7.86
N LYS A 133 19.64 0.49 -9.15
CA LYS A 133 20.76 0.86 -10.07
C LYS A 133 20.85 2.36 -10.34
N CYS A 134 19.73 3.06 -10.25
CA CYS A 134 19.65 4.52 -10.31
C CYS A 134 18.76 5.03 -9.17
N ASP A 135 19.30 5.96 -8.39
CA ASP A 135 18.76 6.58 -7.17
C ASP A 135 18.18 7.99 -7.42
N PHE A 136 18.00 8.40 -8.67
CA PHE A 136 17.39 9.69 -8.99
C PHE A 136 16.00 9.80 -8.36
N ALA A 137 15.80 10.86 -7.57
CA ALA A 137 14.54 11.23 -6.94
C ALA A 137 14.41 12.75 -6.88
N SER A 138 13.23 13.27 -7.21
CA SER A 138 12.87 14.69 -7.16
C SER A 138 11.54 14.88 -6.43
N TRP A 139 11.43 15.93 -5.61
CA TRP A 139 10.18 16.36 -4.99
C TRP A 139 9.40 17.36 -5.83
N THR A 140 9.96 17.80 -6.96
CA THR A 140 9.36 18.76 -7.88
C THR A 140 8.99 18.08 -9.18
N ASN A 141 7.80 18.39 -9.70
CA ASN A 141 7.31 17.86 -10.96
C ASN A 141 8.18 18.36 -12.12
N PRO A 142 8.90 17.48 -12.82
CA PRO A 142 9.80 17.91 -13.89
C PRO A 142 9.08 18.40 -15.16
N LEU A 143 7.79 18.07 -15.32
CA LEU A 143 6.99 18.49 -16.48
C LEU A 143 6.27 19.82 -16.29
N ASN A 144 6.03 20.20 -15.04
CA ASN A 144 5.39 21.46 -14.69
C ASN A 144 6.15 22.06 -13.51
N PRO A 145 7.34 22.63 -13.74
CA PRO A 145 8.07 23.33 -12.70
C PRO A 145 7.19 24.49 -12.19
N PRO A 146 7.11 24.71 -10.85
CA PRO A 146 6.39 25.85 -10.33
C PRO A 146 7.01 27.14 -10.89
N ALA A 147 6.16 28.07 -11.30
CA ALA A 147 6.59 29.40 -11.72
C ALA A 147 7.51 29.99 -10.64
N GLU A 148 8.65 30.50 -11.08
CA GLU A 148 9.68 31.07 -10.23
C GLU A 148 9.09 32.12 -9.26
N GLY A 149 8.92 31.73 -7.99
CA GLY A 149 8.30 32.58 -6.97
C GLY A 149 7.85 31.88 -5.69
N GLU A 150 7.59 30.56 -5.69
CA GLU A 150 7.16 29.85 -4.47
C GLU A 150 8.12 28.72 -4.09
N ALA A 151 9.16 29.08 -3.32
CA ALA A 151 10.13 28.15 -2.77
C ALA A 151 9.52 27.29 -1.65
N GLY A 152 8.88 26.18 -2.02
CA GLY A 152 8.66 25.05 -1.13
C GLY A 152 9.99 24.33 -0.89
N ALA A 153 10.67 24.67 0.20
CA ALA A 153 11.97 24.15 0.66
C ALA A 153 12.33 22.73 0.16
N ALA A 154 13.29 22.66 -0.77
CA ALA A 154 14.01 21.46 -1.11
C ALA A 154 15.14 21.23 -0.08
N PRO A 155 15.22 20.11 0.65
CA PRO A 155 16.49 19.70 1.22
C PRO A 155 17.35 19.12 0.10
N ALA A 156 18.34 19.90 -0.33
CA ALA A 156 19.49 19.37 -1.06
C ALA A 156 20.16 18.31 -0.17
N GLY A 157 20.23 17.08 -0.68
CA GLY A 157 20.82 15.94 0.01
C GLY A 157 21.42 14.98 -1.00
N GLY A 158 22.30 15.49 -1.85
CA GLY A 158 23.27 14.65 -2.55
C GLY A 158 24.33 14.23 -1.55
N VAL A 159 24.35 12.95 -1.16
CA VAL A 159 25.52 12.38 -0.50
C VAL A 159 26.42 11.88 -1.61
N VAL A 160 27.39 12.70 -1.99
CA VAL A 160 28.57 12.24 -2.73
C VAL A 160 29.40 11.48 -1.70
N LYS A 161 29.56 10.18 -1.86
CA LYS A 161 30.62 9.44 -1.15
C LYS A 161 31.89 9.64 -1.97
N GLU A 162 32.76 10.53 -1.51
CA GLU A 162 34.16 10.56 -1.95
C GLU A 162 34.82 9.24 -1.55
N GLU A 163 35.42 8.59 -2.54
CA GLU A 163 36.31 7.46 -2.39
C GLU A 163 37.65 8.00 -1.86
N LYS A 164 38.00 7.66 -0.62
CA LYS A 164 39.36 7.87 -0.13
C LYS A 164 40.11 6.56 -0.27
N GLU A 165 40.91 6.46 -1.32
CA GLU A 165 42.01 5.51 -1.42
C GLU A 165 42.99 5.84 -0.28
N GLU A 166 43.21 4.88 0.63
CA GLU A 166 44.36 4.89 1.52
C GLU A 166 45.21 3.66 1.22
N GLU A 167 46.44 3.99 0.84
CA GLU A 167 47.56 3.21 0.37
C GLU A 167 48.03 2.20 1.42
N LYS A 168 48.42 1.02 0.95
CA LYS A 168 49.04 -0.04 1.75
C LYS A 168 50.45 0.39 2.14
N ASP A 169 50.80 0.22 3.41
CA ASP A 169 52.17 -0.02 3.83
C ASP A 169 52.23 -1.08 4.94
N ASP A 170 53.39 -1.70 4.98
CA ASP A 170 53.69 -3.10 5.28
C ASP A 170 54.11 -3.33 6.76
N ALA A 171 53.71 -4.49 7.31
CA ALA A 171 54.40 -5.31 8.34
C ALA A 171 54.63 -4.77 9.79
N PRO A 172 55.05 -5.63 10.76
CA PRO A 172 54.92 -7.10 10.87
C PRO A 172 54.20 -7.54 12.16
N GLN A 173 53.93 -8.86 12.21
CA GLN A 173 53.46 -9.60 13.38
C GLN A 173 54.58 -9.72 14.42
N GLU A 174 54.24 -9.54 15.70
CA GLU A 174 55.01 -10.10 16.81
C GLU A 174 54.08 -10.97 17.64
N ASP A 175 54.58 -12.18 17.84
CA ASP A 175 53.98 -13.33 18.46
C ASP A 175 54.65 -13.47 19.84
N GLU A 176 53.88 -13.43 20.92
CA GLU A 176 54.29 -13.85 22.27
C GLU A 176 53.07 -13.63 23.19
N GLU A 177 52.68 -14.45 24.15
CA GLU A 177 53.14 -15.74 24.62
C GLU A 177 52.03 -16.27 25.55
N LYS A 178 52.05 -17.58 25.82
CA LYS A 178 51.27 -18.26 26.88
C LYS A 178 51.39 -17.51 28.22
N ASN A 179 50.46 -17.59 29.18
CA ASN A 179 50.20 -18.75 30.05
C ASN A 179 49.19 -18.34 31.17
N PRO A 180 48.80 -19.18 32.15
CA PRO A 180 47.39 -19.45 32.44
C PRO A 180 47.01 -19.18 33.92
N GLU A 181 45.84 -19.72 34.31
CA GLU A 181 45.38 -20.05 35.67
C GLU A 181 45.04 -18.91 36.63
N SER A 182 43.76 -18.83 37.03
CA SER A 182 43.27 -19.49 38.26
C SER A 182 41.74 -19.49 38.29
#